data_AF-A0A7S2Z8B3-F1
#
_entry.id   AF-A0A7S2Z8B3-F1
#
_cell.length_a   1.000
_cell.length_b   1.000
_cell.length_c   1.000
_cell.angle_alpha   90.00
_cell.angle_beta   90.00
_cell.angle_gamma   90.00
#
_symmetry.space_group_name_H-M   'P 1'
#
loop_
_entity.id
_entity.type
_entity.pdbx_description
1 polymer ?
#
loop_
_entity_poly.entity_id
_entity_poly.type
_entity_poly.pdbx_seq_one_letter_code
_entity_poly.pdbx_strand_id
1 'polypeptide(L)'
;ATSFNSDLSKWQTGNVRNMCAMFRDATSFKSDLSQWQTGKVRDMRDMFARATSFKSDLSRWNTRKVTKRNAEGMFHLARRFSTDPSRWPEVARHVAKIMQKKKKKRSQRGQRR
;
A
#
# COMPACT_ATOMS: atom_id res chain seq x y z
N ALA A 1 14.74 5.22 -8.67
CA ALA A 1 14.90 6.52 -9.36
C ALA A 1 14.05 7.56 -8.62
N THR A 2 14.65 8.57 -8.01
CA THR A 2 13.94 9.58 -7.20
C THR A 2 13.07 10.53 -8.02
N SER A 3 13.47 10.80 -9.27
CA SER A 3 12.83 11.76 -10.19
C SER A 3 11.74 11.16 -11.08
N PHE A 4 11.48 9.85 -11.02
CA PHE A 4 10.52 9.21 -11.93
C PHE A 4 9.10 9.76 -11.75
N ASN A 5 8.53 10.33 -12.81
CA ASN A 5 7.17 10.83 -12.87
C ASN A 5 6.70 10.83 -14.33
N SER A 6 5.86 9.87 -14.69
CA SER A 6 5.34 9.70 -16.06
C SER A 6 3.88 9.28 -16.02
N ASP A 7 3.10 9.62 -17.04
CA ASP A 7 1.72 9.17 -17.13
C ASP A 7 1.66 7.65 -17.35
N LEU A 8 0.94 6.96 -16.46
CA LEU A 8 0.74 5.50 -16.46
C LEU A 8 -0.74 5.12 -16.60
N SER A 9 -1.61 6.08 -16.94
CA SER A 9 -3.05 5.87 -17.08
C SER A 9 -3.41 4.81 -18.12
N LYS A 10 -2.61 4.70 -19.19
CA LYS A 10 -2.80 3.74 -20.30
C LYS A 10 -2.24 2.34 -20.04
N TRP A 11 -1.58 2.11 -18.90
CA TRP A 11 -0.94 0.82 -18.63
C TRP A 11 -1.97 -0.25 -18.28
N GLN A 12 -1.97 -1.35 -19.04
CA GLN A 12 -2.82 -2.49 -18.79
C GLN A 12 -2.21 -3.42 -17.73
N THR A 13 -2.72 -3.35 -16.51
CA THR A 13 -2.18 -4.12 -15.35
C THR A 13 -2.99 -5.37 -14.99
N GLY A 14 -4.04 -5.68 -15.75
CA GLY A 14 -5.01 -6.75 -15.41
C GLY A 14 -4.46 -8.17 -15.32
N ASN A 15 -3.29 -8.43 -15.88
CA ASN A 15 -2.60 -9.73 -15.81
C ASN A 15 -1.37 -9.73 -14.89
N VAL A 16 -1.03 -8.58 -14.31
CA VAL A 16 0.15 -8.45 -13.46
C VAL A 16 -0.09 -9.20 -12.15
N ARG A 17 0.89 -10.02 -11.76
CA ARG A 17 0.88 -10.80 -10.50
C ARG A 17 1.82 -10.23 -9.45
N ASN A 18 2.83 -9.47 -9.85
CA ASN A 18 3.86 -8.92 -8.97
C ASN A 18 4.09 -7.43 -9.30
N MET A 19 3.88 -6.57 -8.31
CA MET A 19 4.13 -5.13 -8.34
C MET A 19 5.10 -4.70 -7.21
N CYS A 20 5.91 -5.64 -6.72
CA CYS A 20 6.87 -5.42 -5.65
C CYS A 20 7.87 -4.31 -6.03
N ALA A 21 8.07 -3.35 -5.13
CA ALA A 21 9.03 -2.25 -5.21
C ALA A 21 8.97 -1.37 -6.48
N MET A 22 7.86 -1.41 -7.22
CA MET A 22 7.76 -0.79 -8.55
C MET A 22 7.99 0.73 -8.55
N PHE A 23 7.60 1.42 -7.47
CA PHE A 23 7.84 2.86 -7.27
C PHE A 23 8.63 3.13 -5.99
N ARG A 24 9.45 2.16 -5.56
CA ARG A 24 10.33 2.35 -4.40
C ARG A 24 11.28 3.50 -4.66
N ASP A 25 11.40 4.38 -3.67
CA ASP A 25 12.20 5.61 -3.70
C ASP A 25 11.80 6.63 -4.77
N ALA A 26 10.65 6.49 -5.43
CA ALA A 26 10.18 7.44 -6.44
C ALA A 26 9.58 8.70 -5.78
N THR A 27 10.44 9.52 -5.17
CA THR A 27 10.05 10.68 -4.36
C THR A 27 9.25 11.73 -5.12
N SER A 28 9.43 11.84 -6.44
CA SER A 28 8.72 12.79 -7.31
C SER A 28 7.47 12.21 -7.99
N PHE A 29 7.16 10.93 -7.77
CA PHE A 29 6.06 10.24 -8.44
C PHE A 29 4.70 10.74 -7.97
N LYS A 30 3.87 11.20 -8.92
CA LYS A 30 2.55 11.81 -8.65
C LYS A 30 1.42 11.30 -9.55
N SER A 31 1.71 10.35 -10.43
CA SER A 31 0.76 9.89 -11.44
C SER A 31 -0.45 9.19 -10.83
N ASP A 32 -1.60 9.33 -11.49
CA ASP A 32 -2.83 8.66 -11.11
C ASP A 32 -2.76 7.16 -11.46
N LEU A 33 -3.05 6.32 -10.48
CA LEU A 33 -3.09 4.86 -10.58
C LEU A 33 -4.49 4.29 -10.30
N SER A 34 -5.50 5.16 -10.22
CA SER A 34 -6.89 4.79 -9.89
C SER A 34 -7.48 3.74 -10.84
N GLN A 35 -7.04 3.72 -12.10
CA GLN A 35 -7.51 2.82 -13.17
C GLN A 35 -6.78 1.47 -13.22
N TRP A 36 -5.77 1.25 -12.38
CA TRP A 36 -5.01 0.01 -12.41
C TRP A 36 -5.82 -1.18 -11.90
N GLN A 37 -5.75 -2.29 -12.64
CA GLN A 37 -6.44 -3.53 -12.33
C GLN A 37 -5.55 -4.42 -11.46
N THR A 38 -5.76 -4.39 -10.15
CA THR A 38 -4.91 -5.11 -9.19
C THR A 38 -5.45 -6.47 -8.73
N GLY A 39 -6.61 -6.91 -9.25
CA GLY A 39 -7.31 -8.13 -8.79
C GLY A 39 -6.57 -9.47 -9.01
N LYS A 40 -5.49 -9.49 -9.80
CA LYS A 40 -4.63 -10.67 -9.98
C LYS A 40 -3.28 -10.54 -9.26
N VAL A 41 -2.99 -9.38 -8.68
CA VAL A 41 -1.73 -9.10 -8.00
C VAL A 41 -1.66 -9.87 -6.69
N ARG A 42 -0.53 -10.53 -6.46
CA ARG A 42 -0.22 -11.31 -5.25
C ARG A 42 0.84 -10.65 -4.38
N ASP A 43 1.70 -9.84 -4.99
CA ASP A 43 2.81 -9.17 -4.31
C ASP A 43 2.82 -7.67 -4.62
N MET A 44 2.82 -6.86 -3.56
CA MET A 44 2.87 -5.39 -3.58
C MET A 44 3.86 -4.86 -2.54
N ARG A 45 4.80 -5.69 -2.07
CA ARG A 45 5.78 -5.29 -1.06
C ARG A 45 6.56 -4.06 -1.52
N ASP A 46 6.75 -3.10 -0.62
CA ASP A 46 7.54 -1.88 -0.84
C ASP A 46 7.17 -1.08 -2.10
N MET A 47 6.00 -1.29 -2.70
CA MET A 47 5.62 -0.70 -3.98
C MET A 47 5.73 0.83 -3.96
N PHE A 48 5.40 1.47 -2.84
CA PHE A 48 5.48 2.92 -2.64
C PHE A 48 6.42 3.30 -1.49
N ALA A 49 7.34 2.42 -1.11
CA ALA A 49 8.27 2.70 -0.03
C ALA A 49 9.09 3.95 -0.39
N ARG A 50 9.09 4.96 0.50
CA ARG A 50 9.76 6.28 0.31
C ARG A 50 9.27 7.12 -0.88
N ALA A 51 8.13 6.78 -1.51
CA ALA A 51 7.49 7.61 -2.55
C ALA A 51 6.72 8.79 -1.92
N THR A 52 7.45 9.79 -1.45
CA THR A 52 6.93 10.86 -0.57
C THR A 52 5.90 11.81 -1.22
N SER A 53 5.90 11.94 -2.54
CA SER A 53 4.95 12.81 -3.27
C SER A 53 3.69 12.11 -3.78
N PHE A 54 3.57 10.79 -3.61
CA PHE A 54 2.45 10.01 -4.13
C PHE A 54 1.14 10.32 -3.38
N LYS A 55 0.07 10.63 -4.13
CA LYS A 55 -1.23 11.07 -3.59
C LYS A 55 -2.45 10.48 -4.32
N SER A 56 -2.28 9.46 -5.15
CA SER A 56 -3.37 8.89 -5.92
C SER A 56 -4.42 8.23 -5.02
N ASP A 57 -5.70 8.31 -5.41
CA ASP A 57 -6.73 7.48 -4.79
C ASP A 57 -6.60 6.03 -5.26
N LEU A 58 -6.54 5.11 -4.30
CA LEU A 58 -6.40 3.66 -4.52
C LEU A 58 -7.65 2.89 -4.03
N SER A 59 -8.76 3.58 -3.76
CA SER A 59 -10.01 3.00 -3.27
C SER A 59 -10.55 1.88 -4.16
N ARG A 60 -10.30 1.94 -5.47
CA ARG A 60 -10.78 0.97 -6.48
C ARG A 60 -9.90 -0.28 -6.62
N TRP A 61 -8.75 -0.34 -5.94
CA TRP A 61 -7.83 -1.46 -6.05
C TRP A 61 -8.39 -2.72 -5.36
N ASN A 62 -8.27 -3.86 -6.04
CA ASN A 62 -8.66 -5.15 -5.50
C ASN A 62 -7.42 -5.91 -5.00
N THR A 63 -7.22 -5.94 -3.69
CA THR A 63 -6.07 -6.61 -3.06
C THR A 63 -6.46 -7.92 -2.37
N ARG A 64 -7.59 -8.54 -2.71
CA ARG A 64 -8.06 -9.78 -2.05
C ARG A 64 -7.05 -10.93 -2.12
N LYS A 65 -6.19 -10.93 -3.15
CA LYS A 65 -5.14 -11.94 -3.35
C LYS A 65 -3.78 -11.56 -2.76
N VAL A 66 -3.63 -10.33 -2.27
CA VAL A 66 -2.40 -9.87 -1.64
C VAL A 66 -2.39 -10.36 -0.20
N THR A 67 -1.38 -11.14 0.15
CA THR A 67 -1.26 -11.65 1.52
C THR A 67 -0.89 -10.52 2.48
N LYS A 68 -1.27 -10.67 3.75
CA LYS A 68 -0.96 -9.69 4.80
C LYS A 68 0.53 -9.35 4.89
N ARG A 69 1.41 -10.37 4.82
CA ARG A 69 2.86 -10.21 4.83
C ARG A 69 3.35 -9.32 3.68
N ASN A 70 2.67 -9.37 2.54
CA ASN A 70 3.03 -8.58 1.37
C ASN A 70 2.53 -7.13 1.46
N ALA A 71 1.38 -6.91 2.10
CA ALA A 71 0.81 -5.58 2.29
C ALA A 71 1.53 -4.77 3.38
N GLU A 72 2.13 -5.42 4.40
CA GLU A 72 2.80 -4.75 5.53
C GLU A 72 3.95 -3.82 5.08
N GLY A 73 4.68 -4.17 4.01
CA GLY A 73 5.79 -3.36 3.48
C GLY A 73 5.38 -2.30 2.44
N MET A 74 4.17 -2.37 1.87
CA MET A 74 3.77 -1.57 0.69
C MET A 74 3.98 -0.05 0.86
N PHE A 75 3.80 0.46 2.09
CA PHE A 75 3.94 1.88 2.45
C PHE A 75 5.01 2.14 3.52
N HIS A 76 5.95 1.21 3.74
CA HIS A 76 7.04 1.41 4.70
C HIS A 76 7.76 2.73 4.40
N LEU A 77 7.85 3.63 5.40
CA LEU A 77 8.49 4.94 5.30
C LEU A 77 7.85 5.95 4.32
N ALA A 78 6.66 5.69 3.77
CA ALA A 78 5.88 6.72 3.08
C ALA A 78 5.39 7.75 4.12
N ARG A 79 6.22 8.75 4.43
CA ARG A 79 6.05 9.79 5.48
C ARG A 79 4.70 10.53 5.51
N ARG A 80 3.82 10.31 4.53
CA ARG A 80 2.48 10.90 4.43
C ARG A 80 1.32 9.90 4.37
N PHE A 81 1.57 8.58 4.30
CA PHE A 81 0.51 7.61 4.61
C PHE A 81 0.28 7.66 6.12
N SER A 82 -0.66 8.53 6.47
CA SER A 82 -0.97 8.99 7.82
C SER A 82 -1.11 7.86 8.84
N THR A 83 -0.66 8.15 10.05
CA THR A 83 -0.93 7.44 11.31
C THR A 83 -2.42 7.31 11.65
N ASP A 84 -3.32 7.83 10.81
CA ASP A 84 -4.78 7.77 10.92
C ASP A 84 -5.39 6.67 10.01
N PRO A 85 -5.82 5.54 10.60
CA PRO A 85 -6.52 4.45 9.92
C PRO A 85 -7.81 4.80 9.17
N SER A 86 -8.43 5.96 9.46
CA SER A 86 -9.69 6.37 8.84
C SER A 86 -9.51 6.89 7.42
N ARG A 87 -8.29 7.38 7.09
CA ARG A 87 -7.91 7.89 5.76
C ARG A 87 -7.40 6.81 4.80
N TRP A 88 -7.44 5.55 5.24
CA TRP A 88 -6.95 4.41 4.49
C TRP A 88 -8.03 3.96 3.48
N PRO A 89 -7.69 3.69 2.19
CA PRO A 89 -8.63 3.05 1.26
C PRO A 89 -9.10 1.69 1.82
N GLU A 90 -10.15 1.08 1.26
CA GLU A 90 -10.77 -0.13 1.84
C GLU A 90 -9.78 -1.29 2.08
N VAL A 91 -8.83 -1.44 1.15
CA VAL A 91 -7.62 -2.27 1.23
C VAL A 91 -6.87 -2.10 2.56
N ALA A 92 -6.72 -0.85 2.93
CA ALA A 92 -5.96 -0.41 4.07
C ALA A 92 -6.87 -0.45 5.34
N ARG A 93 -8.18 -0.15 5.28
CA ARG A 93 -9.12 -0.38 6.41
C ARG A 93 -9.07 -1.83 6.93
N HIS A 94 -8.93 -2.82 6.05
CA HIS A 94 -8.81 -4.22 6.44
C HIS A 94 -7.50 -4.51 7.19
N VAL A 95 -6.38 -3.98 6.70
CA VAL A 95 -5.06 -4.09 7.35
C VAL A 95 -5.05 -3.35 8.70
N ALA A 96 -5.64 -2.16 8.78
CA ALA A 96 -5.72 -1.36 9.99
C ALA A 96 -6.58 -2.03 11.08
N LYS A 97 -7.74 -2.61 10.73
CA LYS A 97 -8.55 -3.42 11.68
C LYS A 97 -7.72 -4.57 12.28
N ILE A 98 -6.86 -5.20 11.48
CA ILE A 98 -6.00 -6.31 11.92
C ILE A 98 -4.86 -5.81 12.81
N MET A 99 -4.26 -4.66 12.50
CA MET A 99 -3.22 -4.03 13.32
C MET A 99 -3.75 -3.58 14.69
N GLN A 100 -4.96 -3.02 14.75
CA GLN A 100 -5.63 -2.67 16.00
C GLN A 100 -5.92 -3.89 16.88
N LYS A 101 -6.36 -5.02 16.28
CA LYS A 101 -6.53 -6.29 17.00
C LYS A 101 -5.22 -6.83 17.60
N LYS A 102 -4.09 -6.69 16.89
CA LYS A 102 -2.77 -7.09 17.40
C LYS A 102 -2.25 -6.16 18.51
N LYS A 103 -2.48 -4.84 18.43
CA LYS A 103 -2.10 -3.89 19.48
C LYS A 103 -2.84 -4.17 20.79
N LYS A 104 -4.16 -4.44 20.72
CA LYS A 104 -4.95 -4.89 21.89
C LYS A 104 -4.43 -6.21 22.47
N LYS A 105 -4.14 -7.23 21.65
CA LYS A 105 -3.58 -8.51 22.12
C LYS A 105 -2.20 -8.38 22.75
N ARG A 106 -1.33 -7.50 22.23
CA ARG A 106 0.00 -7.24 22.80
C ARG A 106 -0.07 -6.47 24.12
N SER A 107 -0.98 -5.51 24.23
CA SER A 107 -1.25 -4.78 25.48
C SER A 107 -1.80 -5.71 26.58
N GLN A 108 -2.72 -6.62 26.24
CA GLN A 108 -3.25 -7.61 27.19
C GLN A 108 -2.24 -8.67 27.64
N ARG A 109 -1.23 -8.99 26.81
CA ARG A 109 -0.11 -9.87 27.19
C ARG A 109 0.96 -9.18 28.04
N GLY A 110 1.02 -7.85 28.02
CA GLY A 110 1.93 -7.05 28.86
C GLY A 110 1.39 -6.81 30.28
N GLN A 111 0.07 -6.85 30.49
CA GLN A 111 -0.58 -6.71 31.80
C GLN A 111 -0.76 -8.04 32.56
N ARG A 112 -0.29 -9.17 31.99
CA ARG A 112 -0.31 -10.50 32.63
C ARG A 112 1.09 -10.98 33.03
N ARG A 113 2.01 -10.05 33.29
CA ARG A 113 3.33 -10.32 33.86
C ARG A 113 3.50 -9.52 35.12
#